data_AF-A0A7C9CBE7-F1
#
_entry.id   AF-A0A7C9CBE7-F1
#
_cell.length_a   1.000
_cell.length_b   1.000
_cell.length_c   1.000
_cell.angle_alpha   90.00
_cell.angle_beta   90.00
_cell.angle_gamma   90.00
#
_symmetry.space_group_name_H-M   'P 1'
#
loop_
_entity.id
_entity.type
_entity.pdbx_description
1 polymer ?
#
loop_
_entity_poly.entity_id
_entity_poly.type
_entity_poly.pdbx_seq_one_letter_code
_entity_poly.pdbx_strand_id
1 'polypeptide(L)'
;ATIKCEDPNANLYTFVGTMGYEEQQHSLSPQQLLLRDSKLRNTDYVYGAVIFTGHDTKVMQNSMDPPSKRSRVERKMDQIIYFLFCMLFLMAFVGSVVFGVTTKDDLKDGIMKRWYLKPDDSKVYFDPRRAPLAAFLHFLTALMLYSYLI
;
A
#
# COMPACT_ATOMS: atom_id res chain seq x y z
N ALA A 1 40.47 30.99 -11.62
CA ALA A 1 39.85 30.29 -12.76
C ALA A 1 38.35 30.23 -12.54
N THR A 2 37.55 30.40 -13.59
CA THR A 2 36.08 30.34 -13.49
C THR A 2 35.57 29.32 -14.50
N ILE A 3 34.72 28.39 -14.06
CA ILE A 3 34.12 27.37 -14.93
C ILE A 3 32.65 27.75 -15.16
N LYS A 4 32.24 27.81 -16.43
CA LYS A 4 30.84 27.93 -16.84
C LYS A 4 30.44 26.64 -17.53
N CYS A 5 29.30 26.05 -17.19
CA CYS A 5 28.84 24.79 -17.77
C CYS A 5 27.33 24.79 -17.99
N GLU A 6 26.86 23.80 -18.74
CA GLU A 6 25.43 23.50 -18.88
C GLU A 6 24.76 23.15 -17.53
N ASP A 7 23.42 23.24 -17.51
CA ASP A 7 22.61 22.81 -16.38
C ASP A 7 22.69 21.29 -16.16
N PRO A 8 22.51 20.82 -14.91
CA PRO A 8 22.46 19.39 -14.59
C PRO A 8 21.44 18.64 -15.47
N ASN A 9 21.89 17.55 -16.09
CA ASN A 9 21.06 16.71 -16.95
C ASN A 9 21.47 15.23 -16.88
N ALA A 10 20.61 14.33 -17.33
CA ALA A 10 20.85 12.88 -17.30
C ALA A 10 21.73 12.34 -18.45
N ASN A 11 22.11 13.17 -19.43
CA ASN A 11 22.87 12.70 -20.58
C ASN A 11 24.35 12.51 -20.24
N LEU A 12 24.77 11.26 -20.14
CA LEU A 12 26.13 10.86 -19.73
C LEU A 12 27.21 11.18 -20.79
N TYR A 13 26.83 11.27 -22.07
CA TYR A 13 27.79 11.38 -23.17
C TYR A 13 27.99 12.81 -23.67
N THR A 14 27.19 13.76 -23.19
CA THR A 14 27.29 15.18 -23.54
C THR A 14 27.69 15.99 -22.32
N PHE A 15 28.54 16.98 -22.56
CA PHE A 15 28.95 17.96 -21.58
C PHE A 15 29.49 19.16 -22.34
N VAL A 16 28.91 20.32 -22.09
CA VAL A 16 29.35 21.59 -22.63
C VAL A 16 29.77 22.48 -21.47
N GLY A 17 31.05 22.89 -21.48
CA GLY A 17 31.57 23.83 -20.50
C GLY A 17 32.72 24.65 -21.06
N THR A 18 33.07 25.71 -20.36
CA THR A 18 34.20 26.58 -20.68
C THR A 18 34.90 26.97 -19.40
N MET A 19 36.21 26.77 -19.36
CA MET A 19 37.09 27.19 -18.28
C MET A 19 37.82 28.47 -18.68
N GLY A 20 37.61 29.54 -17.93
CA GLY A 20 38.36 30.79 -18.06
C GLY A 20 39.58 30.79 -17.13
N TYR A 21 40.76 30.95 -17.71
CA TYR A 21 42.04 31.07 -16.99
C TYR A 21 42.97 32.02 -17.75
N GLU A 22 43.61 32.97 -17.06
CA GLU A 22 44.59 33.92 -17.64
C GLU A 22 44.14 34.55 -18.97
N GLU A 23 42.92 35.12 -19.00
CA GLU A 23 42.28 35.73 -20.19
C GLU A 23 42.01 34.77 -21.38
N GLN A 24 42.35 33.49 -21.25
CA GLN A 24 42.04 32.45 -22.22
C GLN A 24 40.79 31.65 -21.82
N GLN A 25 40.02 31.25 -22.83
CA GLN A 25 38.88 30.35 -22.67
C GLN A 25 39.20 28.99 -23.27
N HIS A 26 39.11 27.94 -22.44
CA HIS A 26 39.25 26.56 -22.87
C HIS A 26 37.89 25.86 -22.87
N SER A 27 37.50 25.28 -24.00
CA SER A 27 36.30 24.45 -24.07
C SER A 27 36.53 23.16 -23.30
N LEU A 28 35.56 22.79 -22.46
CA LEU A 28 35.53 21.51 -21.76
C LEU A 28 34.64 20.53 -22.53
N SER A 29 35.14 19.32 -22.75
CA SER A 29 34.43 18.25 -23.44
C SER A 29 34.09 17.08 -22.49
N PRO A 30 33.21 16.15 -22.87
CA PRO A 30 32.89 14.98 -22.05
C PRO A 30 34.10 14.13 -21.68
N GLN A 31 35.14 14.12 -22.51
CA GLN A 31 36.38 13.38 -22.26
C GLN A 31 37.18 13.91 -21.06
N GLN A 32 36.95 15.17 -20.68
CA GLN A 32 37.58 15.82 -19.52
C GLN A 32 36.67 15.76 -18.26
N LEU A 33 35.47 15.18 -18.37
CA LEU A 33 34.54 15.03 -17.26
C LEU A 33 34.68 13.64 -16.63
N LEU A 34 35.00 13.61 -15.33
CA LEU A 34 34.95 12.39 -14.53
C LEU A 34 33.58 12.26 -13.88
N LEU A 35 32.84 11.22 -14.23
CA LEU A 35 31.52 10.97 -13.68
C LEU A 35 31.60 10.35 -12.28
N ARG A 36 30.59 10.64 -11.46
CA ARG A 36 30.33 9.93 -10.20
C ARG A 36 30.30 8.41 -10.45
N ASP A 37 30.75 7.63 -9.47
CA ASP A 37 30.82 6.17 -9.48
C ASP A 37 31.81 5.56 -10.52
N SER A 38 32.55 6.39 -11.26
CA SER A 38 33.67 5.95 -12.08
C SER A 38 34.90 5.64 -11.22
N LYS A 39 35.70 4.65 -11.64
CA LYS A 39 36.95 4.27 -10.97
C LYS A 39 38.15 4.65 -11.83
N LEU A 40 39.05 5.45 -11.28
CA LEU A 40 40.35 5.72 -11.91
C LEU A 40 41.16 4.42 -11.99
N ARG A 41 41.79 4.17 -13.14
CA ARG A 41 42.64 3.00 -13.39
C ARG A 41 43.90 3.45 -14.12
N ASN A 42 45.02 2.77 -13.86
CA ASN A 42 46.31 3.00 -14.52
C ASN A 42 46.83 4.45 -14.36
N THR A 43 46.54 5.10 -13.23
CA THR A 43 47.03 6.44 -12.90
C THR A 43 47.03 6.58 -11.37
N ASP A 44 48.12 7.11 -10.80
CA ASP A 44 48.28 7.21 -9.34
C ASP A 44 47.34 8.27 -8.73
N TYR A 45 47.25 9.45 -9.35
CA TYR A 45 46.38 10.54 -8.90
C TYR A 45 45.99 11.47 -10.06
N VAL A 46 44.93 12.26 -9.85
CA VAL A 46 44.48 13.31 -10.78
C VAL A 46 44.15 14.58 -10.00
N TYR A 47 44.34 15.74 -10.64
CA TYR A 47 43.82 17.01 -10.16
C TYR A 47 42.55 17.34 -10.92
N GLY A 48 41.49 17.75 -10.22
CA GLY A 48 40.22 18.10 -10.83
C GLY A 48 39.43 19.07 -9.96
N ALA A 49 38.50 19.78 -10.59
CA ALA A 49 37.52 20.62 -9.92
C ALA A 49 36.15 19.93 -9.94
N VAL A 50 35.43 19.99 -8.81
CA VAL A 50 34.09 19.40 -8.71
C VAL A 50 33.08 20.36 -9.35
N ILE A 51 32.36 19.89 -10.37
CA ILE A 51 31.37 20.68 -11.13
C ILE A 51 29.94 20.40 -10.65
N PHE A 52 29.59 19.12 -10.47
CA PHE A 52 28.28 18.68 -10.00
C PHE A 52 28.40 17.87 -8.70
N THR A 53 27.45 18.08 -7.77
CA THR A 53 27.43 17.40 -6.47
C THR A 53 26.05 16.80 -6.18
N GLY A 54 26.01 15.75 -5.36
CA GLY A 54 24.74 15.19 -4.86
C GLY A 54 23.82 14.72 -6.00
N HIS A 55 22.60 15.26 -6.04
CA HIS A 55 21.58 14.95 -7.04
C HIS A 55 21.84 15.62 -8.40
N ASP A 56 22.73 16.60 -8.47
CA ASP A 56 23.06 17.27 -9.73
C ASP A 56 24.01 16.45 -10.60
N THR A 57 24.60 15.37 -10.05
CA THR A 57 25.47 14.52 -10.85
C THR A 57 24.66 13.78 -11.91
N LYS A 58 25.21 13.69 -13.13
CA LYS A 58 24.55 13.03 -14.28
C LYS A 58 24.08 11.60 -13.97
N VAL A 59 24.81 10.87 -13.13
CA VAL A 59 24.45 9.51 -12.69
C VAL A 59 23.22 9.50 -11.78
N MET A 60 23.09 10.47 -10.87
CA MET A 60 21.89 10.57 -10.04
C MET A 60 20.69 11.08 -10.83
N GLN A 61 20.91 12.00 -11.76
CA GLN A 61 19.87 12.45 -12.69
C GLN A 61 19.36 11.31 -13.60
N ASN A 62 20.21 10.33 -13.92
CA ASN A 62 19.82 9.12 -14.66
C ASN A 62 19.33 7.98 -13.74
N SER A 63 19.30 8.19 -12.42
CA SER A 63 18.78 7.20 -11.49
C SER A 63 17.26 7.31 -11.39
N MET A 64 16.57 6.16 -11.33
CA MET A 64 15.14 6.14 -11.02
C MET A 64 14.94 6.11 -9.52
N ASP A 65 13.98 6.91 -9.05
CA ASP A 65 13.53 6.84 -7.66
C ASP A 65 13.11 5.40 -7.31
N PRO A 66 13.53 4.89 -6.14
CA PRO A 66 13.26 3.52 -5.77
C PRO A 66 11.74 3.29 -5.66
N PRO A 67 11.15 2.39 -6.46
CA PRO A 67 9.72 2.14 -6.37
C PRO A 67 9.40 1.33 -5.11
N SER A 68 8.23 1.55 -4.53
CA SER A 68 7.70 0.66 -3.49
C SER A 68 7.38 -0.71 -4.09
N LYS A 69 8.17 -1.73 -3.70
CA LYS A 69 8.02 -3.11 -4.20
C LYS A 69 7.18 -3.90 -3.21
N ARG A 70 6.08 -4.48 -3.70
CA ARG A 70 5.21 -5.40 -2.96
C ARG A 70 5.33 -6.81 -3.52
N SER A 71 5.38 -7.82 -2.66
CA SER A 71 5.50 -9.22 -3.10
C SER A 71 4.25 -9.67 -3.87
N ARG A 72 4.42 -10.55 -4.86
CA ARG A 72 3.28 -11.17 -5.55
C ARG A 72 2.43 -12.00 -4.58
N VAL A 73 3.05 -12.58 -3.55
CA VAL A 73 2.36 -13.34 -2.50
C VAL A 73 1.48 -12.42 -1.66
N GLU A 74 1.95 -11.23 -1.29
CA GLU A 74 1.14 -10.26 -0.54
C GLU A 74 -0.08 -9.81 -1.33
N ARG A 75 0.05 -9.59 -2.64
CA ARG A 75 -1.11 -9.29 -3.51
C ARG A 75 -2.10 -10.46 -3.60
N LYS A 76 -1.61 -11.70 -3.52
CA LYS A 76 -2.45 -12.90 -3.49
C LYS A 76 -3.13 -13.11 -2.13
N MET A 77 -2.43 -12.79 -1.04
CA MET A 77 -2.98 -12.80 0.31
C MET A 77 -4.17 -11.84 0.41
N ASP A 78 -4.08 -10.63 -0.13
CA ASP A 78 -5.22 -9.70 -0.18
C ASP A 78 -6.43 -10.31 -0.90
N GLN A 79 -6.22 -10.98 -2.04
CA GLN A 79 -7.30 -11.64 -2.78
C GLN A 79 -7.99 -12.74 -1.93
N ILE A 80 -7.20 -13.49 -1.15
CA ILE A 80 -7.74 -14.50 -0.24
C ILE A 80 -8.51 -13.84 0.91
N ILE A 81 -7.99 -12.75 1.49
CA ILE A 81 -8.68 -11.99 2.55
C ILE A 81 -10.06 -11.50 2.07
N TYR A 82 -10.15 -10.93 0.87
CA TYR A 82 -11.44 -10.51 0.30
C TYR A 82 -12.41 -11.68 0.09
N PHE A 83 -11.89 -12.83 -0.35
CA PHE A 83 -12.70 -14.04 -0.51
C PHE A 83 -13.25 -14.54 0.84
N LEU A 84 -12.40 -14.63 1.86
CA LEU A 84 -12.78 -15.05 3.21
C LEU A 84 -13.77 -14.07 3.86
N PHE A 85 -13.58 -12.76 3.66
CA PHE A 85 -14.51 -11.73 4.09
C PHE A 85 -15.90 -11.88 3.46
N CYS A 86 -15.98 -12.10 2.15
CA CYS A 86 -17.24 -12.38 1.47
C CYS A 86 -17.91 -13.64 2.02
N MET A 87 -17.16 -14.73 2.20
CA MET A 87 -17.70 -15.98 2.75
C MET A 87 -18.24 -15.78 4.17
N LEU A 88 -17.49 -15.10 5.04
CA LEU A 88 -17.90 -14.73 6.39
C LEU A 88 -19.22 -13.95 6.38
N PHE A 89 -19.28 -12.90 5.56
CA PHE A 89 -20.47 -12.05 5.45
C PHE A 89 -21.69 -12.86 5.01
N LEU A 90 -21.54 -13.74 4.01
CA LEU A 90 -22.63 -14.59 3.52
C LEU A 90 -23.15 -15.55 4.59
N MET A 91 -22.25 -16.22 5.33
CA MET A 91 -22.65 -17.12 6.42
C MET A 91 -23.39 -16.38 7.54
N ALA A 92 -22.87 -15.22 7.96
CA ALA A 92 -23.52 -14.39 8.98
C ALA A 92 -24.88 -13.87 8.50
N PHE A 93 -24.98 -13.43 7.24
CA PHE A 93 -26.20 -12.92 6.64
C PHE A 93 -27.28 -14.00 6.53
N VAL A 94 -26.95 -15.17 5.96
CA VAL A 94 -27.89 -16.30 5.86
C VAL A 94 -28.33 -16.75 7.25
N GLY A 95 -27.40 -16.88 8.20
CA GLY A 95 -27.71 -17.23 9.59
C GLY A 95 -28.66 -16.22 10.25
N SER A 96 -28.44 -14.93 10.03
CA SER A 96 -29.31 -13.85 10.51
C SER A 96 -30.72 -13.91 9.91
N VAL A 97 -30.84 -14.16 8.61
CA VAL A 97 -32.15 -14.24 7.93
C VAL A 97 -32.93 -15.46 8.44
N VAL A 98 -32.29 -16.63 8.51
CA VAL A 98 -32.91 -17.86 9.04
C VAL A 98 -33.34 -17.68 10.49
N PHE A 99 -32.49 -17.07 11.32
CA PHE A 99 -32.84 -16.74 12.69
C PHE A 99 -34.04 -15.81 12.77
N GLY A 100 -34.05 -14.70 12.03
CA GLY A 100 -35.15 -13.73 12.04
C GLY A 100 -36.50 -14.31 11.58
N VAL A 101 -36.50 -15.14 10.52
CA VAL A 101 -37.72 -15.81 10.05
C VAL A 101 -38.24 -16.80 11.10
N THR A 102 -37.34 -17.63 11.65
CA THR A 102 -37.74 -18.63 12.65
C THR A 102 -38.27 -17.99 13.94
N THR A 103 -37.64 -16.90 14.39
CA THR A 103 -38.08 -16.14 15.57
C THR A 103 -39.44 -15.48 15.36
N LYS A 104 -39.77 -15.06 14.13
CA LYS A 104 -41.09 -14.53 13.80
C LYS A 104 -42.15 -15.64 13.78
N ASP A 105 -41.82 -16.80 13.21
CA ASP A 105 -42.72 -17.95 13.09
C ASP A 105 -42.94 -18.71 14.40
N ASP A 106 -42.07 -18.51 15.40
CA ASP A 106 -42.17 -19.10 16.73
C ASP A 106 -43.37 -18.55 17.55
N LEU A 107 -43.97 -17.42 17.13
CA LEU A 107 -45.16 -16.82 17.73
C LEU A 107 -46.42 -17.15 16.89
N LYS A 108 -47.00 -18.33 17.10
CA LYS A 108 -48.32 -18.71 16.54
C LYS A 108 -49.37 -18.73 17.64
N ASP A 109 -50.46 -18.01 17.43
CA ASP A 109 -51.65 -17.99 18.31
C ASP A 109 -51.38 -17.69 19.81
N GLY A 110 -50.31 -16.94 20.10
CA GLY A 110 -49.93 -16.58 21.47
C GLY A 110 -49.17 -17.67 22.25
N ILE A 111 -48.89 -18.83 21.63
CA ILE A 111 -48.12 -19.92 22.23
C ILE A 111 -46.73 -19.98 21.57
N MET A 112 -45.69 -19.74 22.36
CA MET A 112 -44.30 -19.85 21.93
C MET A 112 -43.91 -21.33 21.72
N LYS A 113 -43.48 -21.71 20.51
CA LYS A 113 -43.01 -23.08 20.25
C LYS A 113 -41.74 -23.42 21.06
N ARG A 114 -40.89 -22.43 21.33
CA ARG A 114 -39.63 -22.57 22.10
C ARG A 114 -39.75 -21.99 23.51
N TRP A 115 -40.71 -22.48 24.28
CA TRP A 115 -40.99 -22.02 25.66
C TRP A 115 -39.76 -22.09 26.60
N TYR A 116 -38.82 -23.00 26.34
CA TYR A 116 -37.60 -23.18 27.15
C TYR A 116 -36.54 -22.07 26.96
N LEU A 117 -36.63 -21.28 25.88
CA LEU A 117 -35.70 -20.16 25.63
C LEU A 117 -36.02 -18.91 26.46
N LYS A 118 -37.07 -18.96 27.30
CA LYS A 118 -37.53 -17.85 28.16
C LYS A 118 -37.48 -16.48 27.45
N PRO A 119 -38.25 -16.31 26.36
CA PRO A 119 -38.30 -15.03 25.66
C PRO A 119 -38.71 -13.87 26.58
N ASP A 120 -39.50 -14.13 27.62
CA ASP A 120 -39.96 -13.15 28.63
C ASP A 120 -38.85 -12.59 29.55
N ASP A 121 -37.73 -13.31 29.73
CA ASP A 121 -36.57 -12.86 30.53
C ASP A 121 -35.44 -12.30 29.64
N SER A 122 -35.55 -12.49 28.32
CA SER A 122 -34.54 -12.08 27.35
C SER A 122 -34.75 -10.62 26.91
N LYS A 123 -33.76 -9.75 27.14
CA LYS A 123 -33.93 -8.30 26.94
C LYS A 123 -34.14 -7.89 25.47
N VAL A 124 -33.52 -8.59 24.51
CA VAL A 124 -33.59 -8.25 23.06
C VAL A 124 -33.32 -9.44 22.12
N TYR A 125 -32.51 -10.43 22.51
CA TYR A 125 -31.97 -11.45 21.59
C TYR A 125 -32.97 -12.48 21.06
N PHE A 126 -34.02 -12.83 21.84
CA PHE A 126 -34.99 -13.87 21.47
C PHE A 126 -36.44 -13.36 21.48
N ASP A 127 -36.65 -12.03 21.42
CA ASP A 127 -37.98 -11.42 21.44
C ASP A 127 -38.66 -11.47 20.06
N PRO A 128 -39.78 -12.22 19.88
CA PRO A 128 -40.49 -12.31 18.61
C PRO A 128 -41.18 -11.02 18.18
N ARG A 129 -41.51 -10.13 19.13
CA ARG A 129 -42.13 -8.83 18.83
C ARG A 129 -41.15 -7.89 18.15
N ARG A 130 -39.84 -8.12 18.34
CA ARG A 130 -38.72 -7.35 17.78
C ARG A 130 -37.80 -8.23 16.91
N ALA A 131 -38.39 -9.16 16.14
CA ALA A 131 -37.67 -10.05 15.23
C ALA A 131 -36.58 -9.39 14.35
N PRO A 132 -36.77 -8.20 13.73
CA PRO A 132 -35.70 -7.58 12.94
C PRO A 132 -34.50 -7.11 13.78
N LEU A 133 -34.72 -6.66 15.01
CA LEU A 133 -33.65 -6.26 15.93
C LEU A 133 -32.89 -7.49 16.45
N ALA A 134 -33.62 -8.55 16.79
CA ALA A 134 -33.05 -9.83 17.20
C ALA A 134 -32.18 -10.44 16.09
N ALA A 135 -32.64 -10.39 14.83
CA ALA A 135 -31.88 -10.82 13.67
C ALA A 135 -30.59 -9.99 13.46
N PHE A 136 -30.68 -8.66 13.56
CA PHE A 136 -29.49 -7.80 13.44
C PHE A 136 -28.46 -8.06 14.54
N LEU A 137 -28.89 -8.27 15.78
CA LEU A 137 -27.98 -8.66 16.85
C LEU A 137 -27.38 -10.05 16.61
N HIS A 138 -28.17 -11.00 16.11
CA HIS A 138 -27.68 -12.32 15.73
C HIS A 138 -26.62 -12.23 14.61
N PHE A 139 -26.82 -11.34 13.63
CA PHE A 139 -25.82 -11.04 12.60
C PHE A 139 -24.50 -10.55 13.20
N LEU A 140 -24.56 -9.58 14.12
CA LEU A 140 -23.36 -9.04 14.77
C LEU A 140 -22.65 -10.10 15.63
N THR A 141 -23.42 -10.93 16.36
CA THR A 141 -22.84 -12.03 17.15
C THR A 141 -22.22 -13.11 16.26
N ALA A 142 -22.82 -13.41 15.11
CA ALA A 142 -22.25 -14.36 14.14
C ALA A 142 -20.95 -13.81 13.53
N LEU A 143 -20.90 -12.51 13.24
CA LEU A 143 -19.68 -11.85 12.75
C LEU A 143 -18.56 -11.91 13.79
N MET A 144 -18.86 -11.64 15.06
CA MET A 144 -17.86 -11.77 16.14
C MET A 144 -17.43 -13.23 16.38
N LEU A 145 -18.35 -14.19 16.29
CA LEU A 145 -18.03 -15.60 16.48
C LEU A 145 -17.07 -16.12 15.40
N TYR A 146 -17.28 -15.70 14.15
CA TYR A 146 -16.50 -16.16 12.99
C TYR A 146 -15.40 -15.19 12.56
N SER A 147 -15.09 -14.15 13.33
CA SER A 147 -14.05 -13.16 12.97
C SER A 147 -12.66 -13.76 12.85
N TYR A 148 -12.38 -14.87 13.56
CA TYR A 148 -11.11 -15.60 13.51
C TYR A 148 -10.86 -16.36 12.19
N LEU A 149 -11.85 -16.40 11.30
CA LEU A 149 -11.71 -17.03 9.98
C LEU A 149 -10.80 -16.21 9.04
N ILE A 150 -10.62 -14.92 9.32
CA ILE A 150 -9.80 -13.95 8.57
C ILE A 150 -8.63 -13.53 9.44
#